data_AF-A0A0J8RML9-F1
#
_entry.id   AF-A0A0J8RML9-F1
#
_cell.length_a   1.000
_cell.length_b   1.000
_cell.length_c   1.000
_cell.angle_alpha   90.00
_cell.angle_beta   90.00
_cell.angle_gamma   90.00
#
_symmetry.space_group_name_H-M   'P 1'
#
loop_
_entity.id
_entity.type
_entity.pdbx_description
1 polymer ?
#
loop_
_entity_poly.entity_id
_entity_poly.type
_entity_poly.pdbx_seq_one_letter_code
_entity_poly.pdbx_strand_id
1 'polypeptide(L)'
;MDLFDLSRSQQQATRQRRVKNEERISSSSRPPHNDPSCSLTLPAKPYEEQPAELSDLASADSASSPSSSFQLFQPPPDLVAGLTPLKDHPILVMGVASDILFPAWQQREIADSLRAAGSEKVKHVELGEDVSLFGHDTFLLDLKNIGGPIQQFLQ
;
A
#
# COMPACT_ATOMS: atom_id res chain seq x y z
N MET A 1 -9.31 -9.59 1.56
CA MET A 1 -8.61 -9.39 0.26
C MET A 1 -8.10 -7.97 0.31
N ASP A 2 -6.78 -7.80 0.40
CA ASP A 2 -6.21 -6.45 0.43
C ASP A 2 -6.48 -5.77 -0.92
N LEU A 3 -7.07 -4.58 -0.84
CA LEU A 3 -7.45 -3.78 -2.00
C LEU A 3 -6.22 -3.13 -2.66
N PHE A 4 -5.15 -2.91 -1.88
CA PHE A 4 -3.97 -2.16 -2.29
C PHE A 4 -2.77 -3.05 -2.59
N ASP A 5 -2.91 -4.37 -2.48
CA ASP A 5 -1.83 -5.29 -2.79
C ASP A 5 -1.50 -5.26 -4.30
N LEU A 6 -0.28 -4.82 -4.59
CA LEU A 6 0.29 -4.72 -5.94
C LEU A 6 1.13 -5.95 -6.32
N SER A 7 1.08 -7.03 -5.55
CA SER A 7 1.72 -8.30 -5.89
C SER A 7 1.26 -8.83 -7.25
N ARG A 8 2.15 -9.54 -7.96
CA ARG A 8 1.85 -10.07 -9.29
C ARG A 8 0.69 -11.06 -9.25
N SER A 9 0.61 -11.92 -8.24
CA SER A 9 -0.50 -12.86 -8.07
C SER A 9 -1.85 -12.14 -7.93
N GLN A 10 -1.92 -11.08 -7.12
CA GLN A 10 -3.13 -10.29 -6.91
C GLN A 10 -3.54 -9.52 -8.17
N GLN A 11 -2.58 -8.94 -8.90
CA GLN A 11 -2.84 -8.31 -10.19
C GLN A 11 -3.43 -9.29 -11.22
N GLN A 12 -2.88 -10.51 -11.29
CA GLN A 12 -3.39 -11.58 -12.17
C GLN A 12 -4.81 -12.02 -11.78
N ALA A 13 -5.06 -12.26 -10.49
CA ALA A 13 -6.39 -12.61 -9.99
C ALA A 13 -7.41 -11.51 -10.29
N THR A 14 -7.02 -10.24 -10.16
CA THR A 14 -7.85 -9.08 -10.51
C THR A 14 -8.15 -9.02 -12.01
N ARG A 15 -7.15 -9.24 -12.87
CA ARG A 15 -7.35 -9.27 -14.32
C ARG A 15 -8.30 -10.39 -14.73
N GLN A 16 -8.16 -11.59 -14.16
CA GLN A 16 -9.07 -12.71 -14.43
C GLN A 16 -10.52 -12.41 -14.01
N ARG A 17 -10.71 -11.77 -12.85
CA ARG A 17 -12.04 -11.33 -12.40
C ARG A 17 -12.65 -10.28 -13.36
N ARG A 18 -11.84 -9.35 -13.88
CA ARG A 18 -12.30 -8.35 -14.87
C ARG A 18 -12.77 -9.01 -16.16
N VAL A 19 -11.98 -9.91 -16.75
CA VAL A 19 -12.36 -10.64 -17.97
C VAL A 19 -13.68 -11.41 -17.79
N LYS A 20 -13.80 -12.18 -16.69
CA LYS A 20 -15.04 -12.91 -16.37
C LYS A 20 -16.25 -11.99 -16.21
N ASN A 21 -16.05 -10.82 -15.61
CA ASN A 21 -17.13 -9.84 -15.44
C ASN A 21 -17.50 -9.15 -16.75
N GLU A 22 -16.54 -8.84 -17.62
CA GLU A 22 -16.80 -8.32 -18.97
C GLU A 22 -17.65 -9.30 -19.81
N GLU A 23 -17.31 -10.59 -19.77
CA GLU A 23 -18.11 -11.65 -20.40
C GLU A 23 -19.53 -11.71 -19.84
N ARG A 24 -19.70 -11.62 -18.52
CA ARG A 24 -21.03 -11.61 -17.87
C ARG A 24 -21.87 -10.40 -18.27
N ILE A 25 -21.26 -9.22 -18.29
CA ILE A 25 -21.92 -7.97 -18.67
C ILE A 25 -22.33 -8.02 -20.14
N SER A 26 -21.43 -8.46 -21.03
CA SER A 26 -21.70 -8.56 -22.48
C SER A 26 -22.82 -9.55 -22.81
N SER A 27 -22.89 -10.67 -22.08
CA SER A 27 -23.94 -11.69 -22.23
C SER A 27 -25.29 -11.29 -21.60
N SER A 28 -25.41 -10.08 -21.03
CA SER A 28 -26.58 -9.65 -20.23
C SER A 28 -26.96 -10.66 -19.13
N SER A 29 -26.02 -11.52 -18.73
CA SER A 29 -26.25 -12.49 -17.67
C SER A 29 -26.34 -11.72 -16.36
N ARG A 30 -27.55 -11.61 -15.83
CA ARG A 30 -27.76 -11.01 -14.50
C ARG A 30 -26.91 -11.79 -13.50
N PRO A 31 -26.12 -11.13 -12.63
CA PRO A 31 -25.54 -11.83 -11.49
C PRO A 31 -26.67 -12.54 -10.73
N PRO A 32 -26.42 -13.71 -10.12
CA PRO A 32 -27.40 -14.33 -9.25
C PRO A 32 -27.72 -13.34 -8.12
N HIS A 33 -28.91 -12.73 -8.20
CA HIS A 33 -29.50 -11.81 -7.24
C HIS A 33 -28.58 -10.71 -6.69
N ASN A 34 -28.66 -9.51 -7.26
CA ASN A 34 -28.55 -8.29 -6.46
C ASN A 34 -29.85 -7.52 -6.71
N ASP A 35 -30.91 -7.98 -6.05
CA ASP A 35 -32.14 -7.21 -5.96
C ASP A 35 -31.76 -5.86 -5.33
N PRO A 36 -32.02 -4.70 -5.96
CA PRO A 36 -31.73 -3.40 -5.36
C PRO A 36 -32.43 -3.21 -4.01
N SER A 37 -33.47 -4.00 -3.70
CA SER A 37 -34.04 -4.09 -2.36
C SER A 37 -33.01 -4.55 -1.32
N CYS A 38 -32.03 -5.38 -1.69
CA CYS A 38 -31.06 -6.02 -0.80
C CYS A 38 -29.91 -5.09 -0.38
N SER A 39 -29.64 -4.00 -1.11
CA SER A 39 -28.65 -2.97 -0.73
C SER A 39 -29.28 -1.73 -0.09
N LEU A 40 -30.60 -1.57 -0.21
CA LEU A 40 -31.34 -0.42 0.33
C LEU A 40 -32.18 -0.78 1.56
N THR A 41 -32.20 -2.05 1.96
CA THR A 41 -32.80 -2.48 3.22
C THR A 41 -31.72 -2.56 4.29
N LEU A 42 -31.96 -1.87 5.41
CA LEU A 42 -31.16 -2.06 6.61
C LEU A 42 -31.26 -3.55 7.00
N PRO A 43 -30.12 -4.21 7.30
CA PRO A 43 -30.15 -5.58 7.80
C PRO A 43 -31.10 -5.69 9.00
N ALA A 44 -31.88 -6.77 9.06
CA ALA A 44 -32.83 -6.98 10.15
C ALA A 44 -32.15 -7.10 11.53
N LYS A 45 -30.85 -7.39 11.54
CA LYS A 45 -30.02 -7.42 12.74
C LYS A 45 -29.08 -6.20 12.73
N PRO A 46 -28.99 -5.45 13.84
CA PRO A 46 -27.95 -4.44 14.00
C PRO A 46 -26.56 -5.04 13.77
N TYR A 47 -25.63 -4.23 13.26
CA TYR A 47 -24.24 -4.60 13.19
C TYR A 47 -23.71 -4.82 14.62
N GLU A 48 -23.09 -5.98 14.86
CA GLU A 48 -22.34 -6.26 16.07
C GLU A 48 -20.86 -6.02 15.77
N GLU A 49 -20.17 -5.30 16.65
CA GLU A 49 -18.73 -5.08 16.49
C GLU A 49 -18.02 -6.42 16.45
N GLN A 50 -17.42 -6.72 15.29
CA GLN A 50 -16.51 -7.84 15.19
C GLN A 50 -15.28 -7.51 16.04
N PRO A 51 -14.78 -8.44 16.88
CA PRO A 51 -13.54 -8.21 17.59
C PRO A 51 -12.49 -7.82 16.57
N ALA A 52 -11.82 -6.69 16.81
CA ALA A 52 -10.66 -6.33 16.02
C ALA A 52 -9.67 -7.48 16.15
N GLU A 53 -9.51 -8.27 15.09
CA GLU A 53 -8.40 -9.20 14.98
C GLU A 53 -7.15 -8.32 15.03
N LEU A 54 -6.56 -8.17 16.21
CA LEU A 54 -5.25 -7.56 16.45
C LEU A 54 -4.13 -8.43 15.84
N SER A 55 -4.41 -9.17 14.77
CA SER A 55 -3.47 -10.10 14.14
C SER A 55 -2.33 -9.36 13.43
N ASP A 56 -2.54 -8.11 13.02
CA ASP A 56 -1.56 -7.39 12.20
C ASP A 56 -0.79 -6.29 12.96
N LEU A 57 -1.18 -5.97 14.20
CA LEU A 57 -0.47 -5.00 15.05
C LEU A 57 0.37 -5.66 16.15
N ALA A 58 0.06 -6.90 16.54
CA ALA A 58 0.74 -7.60 17.65
C ALA A 58 2.02 -8.35 17.23
N SER A 59 2.42 -8.30 15.96
CA SER A 59 3.68 -8.92 15.49
C SER A 59 4.91 -8.04 15.73
N ALA A 60 4.75 -6.83 16.29
CA ALA A 60 5.87 -5.93 16.57
C ALA A 60 6.58 -6.18 17.92
N ASP A 61 5.93 -6.86 18.90
CA ASP A 61 6.45 -6.91 20.29
C ASP A 61 6.77 -8.32 20.83
N SER A 62 6.77 -9.36 19.98
CA SER A 62 7.27 -10.70 20.38
C SER A 62 8.71 -10.94 19.92
N ALA A 63 9.63 -10.05 20.29
CA ALA A 63 11.06 -10.26 20.17
C ALA A 63 11.64 -10.77 21.50
N SER A 64 11.36 -12.03 21.85
CA SER A 64 12.07 -12.74 22.93
C SER A 64 12.66 -14.05 22.40
N SER A 65 13.65 -13.92 21.52
CA SER A 65 14.71 -14.92 21.28
C SER A 65 15.90 -14.25 20.58
N PRO A 66 17.07 -14.11 21.24
CA PRO A 66 18.26 -13.54 20.62
C PRO A 66 19.00 -14.66 19.87
N SER A 67 18.59 -14.94 18.64
CA SER A 67 19.37 -15.81 17.76
C SER A 67 19.15 -15.45 16.29
N SER A 68 20.27 -15.18 15.63
CA SER A 68 20.49 -15.13 14.19
C SER A 68 19.87 -13.97 13.39
N SER A 69 20.72 -12.95 13.23
CA SER A 69 20.88 -12.07 12.06
C SER A 69 19.74 -11.14 11.71
N PHE A 70 20.08 -9.85 11.59
CA PHE A 70 19.56 -8.92 10.58
C PHE A 70 19.21 -9.67 9.29
N GLN A 71 18.01 -10.25 9.20
CA GLN A 71 17.46 -10.67 7.93
C GLN A 71 17.35 -9.37 7.16
N LEU A 72 18.16 -9.23 6.11
CA LEU A 72 18.00 -8.15 5.14
C LEU A 72 16.50 -8.00 4.89
N PHE A 73 15.96 -6.82 5.19
CA PHE A 73 14.59 -6.43 4.84
C PHE A 73 14.46 -6.44 3.32
N GLN A 74 14.40 -7.65 2.74
CA GLN A 74 14.24 -7.85 1.32
C GLN A 74 12.75 -7.79 1.05
N PRO A 75 12.32 -6.93 0.13
CA PRO A 75 10.92 -6.84 -0.26
C PRO A 75 10.37 -8.20 -0.70
N PRO A 76 9.09 -8.50 -0.43
CA PRO A 76 8.46 -9.74 -0.87
C PRO A 76 8.63 -9.94 -2.39
N PRO A 77 9.11 -11.10 -2.86
CA PRO A 77 9.47 -11.30 -4.26
C PRO A 77 8.28 -11.17 -5.22
N ASP A 78 7.07 -11.55 -4.78
CA ASP A 78 5.86 -11.40 -5.60
C ASP A 78 5.44 -9.92 -5.76
N LEU A 79 5.70 -9.09 -4.74
CA LEU A 79 5.53 -7.64 -4.81
C LEU A 79 6.55 -7.03 -5.79
N VAL A 80 7.83 -7.41 -5.68
CA VAL A 80 8.89 -6.97 -6.61
C VAL A 80 8.53 -7.31 -8.07
N ALA A 81 8.03 -8.53 -8.31
CA ALA A 81 7.56 -8.95 -9.63
C ALA A 81 6.33 -8.15 -10.10
N GLY A 82 5.45 -7.75 -9.19
CA GLY A 82 4.28 -6.93 -9.45
C GLY A 82 4.62 -5.47 -9.80
N LEU A 83 5.71 -4.95 -9.24
CA LEU A 83 6.19 -3.57 -9.47
C LEU A 83 7.10 -3.41 -10.69
N THR A 84 7.52 -4.51 -11.34
CA THR A 84 8.37 -4.49 -12.54
C THR A 84 7.89 -3.54 -13.66
N PRO A 85 6.57 -3.37 -13.94
CA PRO A 85 6.10 -2.41 -14.94
C PRO A 85 6.51 -0.95 -14.67
N LEU A 86 6.86 -0.60 -13.43
CA LEU A 86 7.25 0.75 -13.04
C LEU A 86 8.76 1.02 -13.22
N LYS A 87 9.58 0.02 -13.56
CA LYS A 87 11.05 0.12 -13.56
C LYS A 87 11.63 1.33 -14.31
N ASP A 88 11.03 1.68 -15.45
CA ASP A 88 11.55 2.72 -16.34
C ASP A 88 11.04 4.14 -15.97
N HIS A 89 10.13 4.24 -15.01
CA HIS A 89 9.55 5.51 -14.56
C HIS A 89 10.47 6.17 -13.52
N PRO A 90 10.66 7.51 -13.58
CA PRO A 90 11.23 8.24 -12.45
C PRO A 90 10.23 8.20 -11.30
N ILE A 91 10.71 7.90 -10.09
CA ILE A 91 9.86 7.77 -8.89
C ILE A 91 10.51 8.52 -7.72
N LEU A 92 9.73 9.37 -7.07
CA LEU A 92 10.08 9.99 -5.79
C LEU A 92 9.21 9.37 -4.70
N VAL A 93 9.84 8.78 -3.69
CA VAL A 93 9.20 8.31 -2.47
C VAL A 93 9.60 9.23 -1.33
N MET A 94 8.63 9.77 -0.62
CA MET A 94 8.87 10.64 0.54
C MET A 94 8.23 10.04 1.78
N GLY A 95 9.02 9.87 2.82
CA GLY A 95 8.58 9.41 4.13
C GLY A 95 8.67 10.51 5.18
N VAL A 96 7.83 10.40 6.20
CA VAL A 96 7.81 11.29 7.36
C VAL A 96 7.93 10.43 8.61
N ALA A 97 8.98 10.65 9.40
CA ALA A 97 9.27 9.81 10.57
C ALA A 97 8.14 9.83 11.61
N SER A 98 7.47 10.97 11.77
CA SER A 98 6.36 11.17 12.70
C SER A 98 4.98 10.75 12.16
N ASP A 99 4.89 10.23 10.93
CA ASP A 99 3.61 9.78 10.36
C ASP A 99 3.20 8.43 10.99
N ILE A 100 2.10 8.45 11.73
CA ILE A 100 1.52 7.27 12.40
C ILE A 100 0.52 6.52 11.53
N LEU A 101 0.02 7.13 10.45
CA LEU A 101 -0.94 6.52 9.52
C LEU A 101 -0.21 5.74 8.43
N PHE A 102 0.91 6.28 7.94
CA PHE A 102 1.79 5.64 6.96
C PHE A 102 3.25 5.74 7.42
N PRO A 103 3.69 4.85 8.34
CA PRO A 103 5.03 4.90 8.92
C PRO A 103 6.15 4.97 7.88
N ALA A 104 7.20 5.75 8.18
CA ALA A 104 8.34 5.96 7.28
C ALA A 104 9.03 4.67 6.82
N TRP A 105 9.02 3.62 7.66
CA TRP A 105 9.59 2.33 7.28
C TRP A 105 8.85 1.68 6.11
N GLN A 106 7.53 1.88 5.97
CA GLN A 106 6.76 1.39 4.82
C GLN A 106 7.15 2.13 3.54
N GLN A 107 7.41 3.44 3.64
CA GLN A 107 7.89 4.23 2.50
C GLN A 107 9.28 3.76 2.06
N ARG A 108 10.14 3.42 3.01
CA ARG A 108 11.44 2.80 2.72
C ARG A 108 11.28 1.45 2.04
N GLU A 109 10.39 0.59 2.53
CA GLU A 109 10.07 -0.70 1.91
C GLU A 109 9.57 -0.53 0.46
N ILE A 110 8.72 0.46 0.18
CA ILE A 110 8.28 0.78 -1.19
C ILE A 110 9.47 1.15 -2.07
N ALA A 111 10.36 2.04 -1.59
CA ALA A 111 11.53 2.45 -2.35
C ALA A 111 12.46 1.26 -2.64
N ASP A 112 12.67 0.37 -1.67
CA ASP A 112 13.49 -0.83 -1.83
C ASP A 112 12.84 -1.85 -2.76
N SER A 113 11.51 -1.99 -2.71
CA SER A 113 10.74 -2.86 -3.61
C SER A 113 10.88 -2.41 -5.07
N LEU A 114 10.82 -1.10 -5.32
CA LEU A 114 10.98 -0.52 -6.65
C LEU A 114 12.41 -0.68 -7.19
N ARG A 115 13.42 -0.51 -6.33
CA ARG A 115 14.83 -0.76 -6.69
C ARG A 115 15.05 -2.23 -7.01
N ALA A 116 14.55 -3.14 -6.17
CA ALA A 116 14.61 -4.58 -6.40
C ALA A 116 13.88 -5.00 -7.69
N ALA A 117 12.84 -4.27 -8.09
CA ALA A 117 12.13 -4.48 -9.36
C ALA A 117 12.91 -4.00 -10.59
N GLY A 118 14.11 -3.45 -10.40
CA GLY A 118 15.00 -2.97 -11.46
C GLY A 118 14.85 -1.49 -11.78
N SER A 119 14.20 -0.68 -10.92
CA SER A 119 14.15 0.76 -11.13
C SER A 119 15.43 1.45 -10.66
N GLU A 120 16.15 2.08 -11.60
CA GLU A 120 17.36 2.85 -11.33
C GLU A 120 17.07 4.31 -10.94
N LYS A 121 15.82 4.77 -11.13
CA LYS A 121 15.41 6.19 -11.02
C LYS A 121 14.54 6.45 -9.78
N VAL A 122 14.81 5.73 -8.69
CA VAL A 122 14.09 5.88 -7.42
C VAL A 122 14.83 6.82 -6.48
N LYS A 123 14.28 8.01 -6.23
CA LYS A 123 14.73 8.94 -5.19
C LYS A 123 13.91 8.71 -3.94
N HIS A 124 14.56 8.47 -2.80
CA HIS A 124 13.92 8.35 -1.50
C HIS A 124 14.37 9.50 -0.59
N VAL A 125 13.42 10.21 0.02
CA VAL A 125 13.68 11.29 0.99
C VAL A 125 12.86 11.00 2.23
N GLU A 126 13.47 11.14 3.41
CA GLU A 126 12.78 10.94 4.68
C GLU A 126 12.95 12.18 5.55
N LEU A 127 11.84 12.75 6.00
CA LEU A 127 11.84 13.88 6.92
C LEU A 127 11.91 13.34 8.35
N GLY A 128 12.96 13.73 9.08
CA GLY A 128 13.12 13.38 10.49
C GLY A 128 12.09 14.03 11.40
N GLU A 129 12.00 13.55 12.64
CA GLU A 129 11.10 14.08 13.67
C GLU A 129 11.40 15.54 14.04
N ASP A 130 12.65 15.97 13.84
CA ASP A 130 13.11 17.34 14.07
C ASP A 130 12.54 18.34 13.04
N VAL A 131 12.16 17.84 11.87
CA VAL A 131 11.63 18.65 10.76
C VAL A 131 10.10 18.54 10.67
N SER A 132 9.57 17.32 10.84
CA SER A 132 8.16 17.04 10.64
C SER A 132 7.38 16.95 11.95
N LEU A 133 6.78 18.07 12.36
CA LEU A 133 5.98 18.14 13.58
C LEU A 133 4.51 17.74 13.39
N PHE A 134 4.04 17.59 12.14
CA PHE A 134 2.62 17.39 11.82
C PHE A 134 2.26 15.95 11.44
N GLY A 135 3.22 15.01 11.54
CA GLY A 135 3.02 13.62 11.17
C GLY A 135 2.52 13.49 9.73
N HIS A 136 1.38 12.83 9.55
CA HIS A 136 0.76 12.65 8.25
C HIS A 136 0.51 13.97 7.51
N ASP A 137 0.07 15.01 8.22
CA ASP A 137 -0.34 16.26 7.57
C ASP A 137 0.84 17.12 7.08
N THR A 138 2.08 16.68 7.30
CA THR A 138 3.30 17.40 6.88
C THR A 138 3.32 17.66 5.37
N PHE A 139 2.78 16.76 4.53
CA PHE A 139 2.74 16.99 3.07
C PHE A 139 1.86 18.20 2.67
N LEU A 140 0.91 18.60 3.52
CA LEU A 140 0.05 19.77 3.30
C LEU A 140 0.63 21.03 3.95
N LEU A 141 1.27 20.88 5.10
CA LEU A 141 1.63 22.01 5.96
C LEU A 141 3.08 22.47 5.76
N ASP A 142 4.02 21.56 5.49
CA ASP A 142 5.45 21.88 5.33
C ASP A 142 5.84 22.04 3.86
N LEU A 143 5.36 23.12 3.27
CA LEU A 143 5.65 23.46 1.87
C LEU A 143 7.16 23.58 1.57
N LYS A 144 7.98 23.94 2.55
CA LYS A 144 9.41 24.14 2.34
C LYS A 144 10.13 22.80 2.19
N ASN A 145 9.95 21.90 3.16
CA ASN A 145 10.68 20.64 3.19
C ASN A 145 10.08 19.59 2.24
N ILE A 146 8.80 19.71 1.89
CA ILE A 146 8.12 18.86 0.90
C ILE A 146 8.25 19.44 -0.51
N GLY A 147 8.01 20.74 -0.67
CA GLY A 147 7.99 21.40 -1.98
C GLY A 147 9.36 21.43 -2.67
N GLY A 148 10.46 21.57 -1.91
CA GLY A 148 11.81 21.56 -2.46
C GLY A 148 12.17 20.25 -3.18
N PRO A 149 12.07 19.09 -2.51
CA PRO A 149 12.27 17.78 -3.16
C PRO A 149 11.35 17.53 -4.35
N ILE A 150 10.07 17.93 -4.28
CA ILE A 150 9.12 17.82 -5.40
C ILE A 150 9.59 18.67 -6.59
N GLN A 151 9.93 19.94 -6.35
CA GLN A 151 10.40 20.84 -7.41
C GLN A 151 11.64 20.26 -8.11
N GLN A 152 12.61 19.77 -7.36
CA GLN A 152 13.82 19.15 -7.91
C GLN A 152 13.53 17.86 -8.69
N PHE A 153 12.45 17.16 -8.39
CA PHE A 153 12.09 15.92 -9.08
C PHE A 153 11.33 16.17 -10.38
N LEU A 154 10.57 17.27 -10.46
CA LEU A 154 9.77 17.62 -11.64
C LEU A 154 10.53 18.42 -12.72
N GLN A 155 11.72 18.92 -12.40
CA GLN A 155 12.60 19.66 -13.31
C GLN A 155 13.66 18.74 -13.92
#